data_AF-A0A958Y9Z7-F1
#
_entry.id   AF-A0A958Y9Z7-F1
#
_cell.length_a   1.000
_cell.length_b   1.000
_cell.length_c   1.000
_cell.angle_alpha   90.00
_cell.angle_beta   90.00
_cell.angle_gamma   90.00
#
_symmetry.space_group_name_H-M   'P 1'
#
loop_
_entity.id
_entity.type
_entity.pdbx_description
1 polymer ?
#
loop_
_entity_poly.entity_id
_entity_poly.type
_entity_poly.pdbx_seq_one_letter_code
_entity_poly.pdbx_strand_id
1 'polypeptide(L)'
;KKAIAPYDTNNILDHHFLNSRGAIARFDRNAIEIRLMDIQECPLADMAIASLVIESIKLFVGKKLAPLNLQKEWTKEQLFPILNAAIKTGEETPVDNLEYLSMFQLTEPKTMKEIWAHLYQLVKENLSEDYQDALETILEQGTLSTRILKGLKGAISTENIKDIYTHLSNCLAENKMYLP
;
A
#
# COMPACT_ATOMS: atom_id res chain seq x y z
N LYS A 1 0.30 7.39 28.76
CA LYS A 1 -0.89 7.08 29.59
C LYS A 1 -1.71 8.33 29.94
N LYS A 2 -1.17 9.39 30.58
CA LYS A 2 -1.97 10.60 30.96
C LYS A 2 -2.78 11.25 29.83
N ALA A 3 -2.24 11.35 28.61
CA ALA A 3 -2.95 11.97 27.47
C ALA A 3 -4.12 11.14 26.91
N ILE A 4 -4.19 9.84 27.23
CA ILE A 4 -5.15 8.89 26.62
C ILE A 4 -6.15 8.37 27.66
N ALA A 5 -5.87 8.59 28.95
CA ALA A 5 -6.75 8.25 30.06
C ALA A 5 -8.22 8.73 29.92
N PRO A 6 -8.52 9.90 29.31
CA PRO A 6 -9.91 10.30 29.08
C PRO A 6 -10.66 9.43 28.06
N TYR A 7 -9.94 8.70 27.20
CA TYR A 7 -10.50 7.92 26.08
C TYR A 7 -10.40 6.40 26.30
N ASP A 8 -9.56 5.95 27.23
CA ASP A 8 -9.41 4.53 27.60
C ASP A 8 -10.39 4.14 28.73
N THR A 9 -11.69 4.36 28.51
CA THR A 9 -12.74 4.16 29.53
C THR A 9 -12.83 2.72 30.04
N ASN A 10 -12.34 1.76 29.27
CA ASN A 10 -12.34 0.34 29.61
C ASN A 10 -10.95 -0.20 30.04
N ASN A 11 -9.92 0.64 30.16
CA ASN A 11 -8.52 0.25 30.44
C ASN A 11 -7.97 -0.86 29.51
N ILE A 12 -8.43 -0.90 28.26
CA ILE A 12 -8.05 -1.91 27.27
C ILE A 12 -6.89 -1.45 26.38
N LEU A 13 -6.55 -0.15 26.40
CA LEU A 13 -5.51 0.41 25.56
C LEU A 13 -4.12 0.26 26.22
N ASP A 14 -3.45 -0.86 25.93
CA ASP A 14 -2.05 -1.07 26.33
C ASP A 14 -1.15 -0.02 25.66
N HIS A 15 -0.22 0.56 26.42
CA HIS A 15 0.84 1.44 25.91
C HIS A 15 1.66 0.85 24.75
N HIS A 16 1.73 -0.48 24.61
CA HIS A 16 2.35 -1.15 23.46
C HIS A 16 1.50 -1.05 22.18
N PHE A 17 0.16 -1.00 22.29
CA PHE A 17 -0.77 -0.84 21.16
C PHE A 17 -1.08 0.63 20.86
N LEU A 18 -0.97 1.51 21.86
CA LEU A 18 -1.19 2.96 21.72
C LEU A 18 -0.19 3.66 20.78
N ASN A 19 0.84 2.95 20.31
CA ASN A 19 1.80 3.41 19.31
C ASN A 19 1.80 2.53 18.05
N SER A 20 0.65 1.99 17.62
CA SER A 20 0.50 1.44 16.26
C SER A 20 0.50 2.57 15.21
N ARG A 21 1.63 3.26 15.10
CA ARG A 21 1.89 4.27 14.07
C ARG A 21 2.23 3.54 12.77
N GLY A 22 1.90 4.14 11.62
CA GLY A 22 2.14 3.53 10.30
C GLY A 22 3.60 3.12 10.03
N ALA A 23 4.56 3.74 10.73
CA ALA A 23 5.95 3.26 10.81
C ALA A 23 6.49 3.38 12.25
N ILE A 24 7.27 2.39 12.67
CA ILE A 24 7.86 2.31 14.02
C ILE A 24 9.36 2.05 13.90
N ALA A 25 10.19 2.90 14.50
CA ALA A 25 11.61 2.63 14.64
C ALA A 25 11.85 1.55 15.70
N ARG A 26 12.40 0.41 15.29
CA ARG A 26 12.79 -0.72 16.14
C ARG A 26 14.30 -0.69 16.33
N PHE A 27 14.77 0.23 17.17
CA PHE A 27 16.20 0.40 17.44
C PHE A 27 16.85 -0.87 18.03
N ASP A 28 16.08 -1.66 18.77
CA ASP A 28 16.48 -2.98 19.29
C ASP A 28 16.83 -3.98 18.18
N ARG A 29 16.30 -3.77 16.97
CA ARG A 29 16.48 -4.64 15.80
C ARG A 29 17.19 -3.96 14.64
N ASN A 30 17.68 -2.72 14.83
CA ASN A 30 18.22 -1.88 13.77
C ASN A 30 17.30 -1.80 12.53
N ALA A 31 15.98 -1.70 12.76
CA ALA A 31 14.97 -1.78 11.70
C ALA A 31 13.91 -0.68 11.82
N ILE A 32 13.19 -0.45 10.72
CA ILE A 32 11.94 0.32 10.68
C ILE A 32 10.83 -0.65 10.29
N GLU A 33 9.80 -0.75 11.12
CA GLU A 33 8.61 -1.57 10.87
C GLU A 33 7.54 -0.70 10.22
N ILE A 34 7.15 -1.01 8.97
CA ILE A 34 6.07 -0.32 8.25
C ILE A 34 4.81 -1.18 8.32
N ARG A 35 3.68 -0.60 8.75
CA ARG A 35 2.44 -1.32 9.08
C ARG A 35 1.21 -0.77 8.37
N LEU A 36 1.38 -0.31 7.13
CA LEU A 36 0.31 0.31 6.34
C LEU A 36 -0.33 -0.63 5.31
N MET A 37 0.30 -1.77 5.01
CA MET A 37 -0.19 -2.69 3.97
C MET A 37 -1.23 -3.64 4.55
N ASP A 38 -2.36 -3.75 3.85
CA ASP A 38 -3.38 -4.77 4.11
C ASP A 38 -2.97 -6.11 3.51
N ILE A 39 -3.43 -7.20 4.15
CA ILE A 39 -3.26 -8.56 3.63
C ILE A 39 -4.06 -8.71 2.32
N GLN A 40 -3.45 -9.33 1.33
CA GLN A 40 -4.02 -9.59 0.02
C GLN A 40 -4.73 -10.96 -0.05
N GLU A 41 -5.25 -11.30 -1.22
CA GLU A 41 -5.99 -12.55 -1.43
C GLU A 41 -5.13 -13.82 -1.32
N CYS A 42 -3.82 -13.70 -1.46
CA CYS A 42 -2.89 -14.83 -1.41
C CYS A 42 -1.45 -14.40 -1.07
N PRO A 43 -0.61 -15.32 -0.58
CA PRO A 43 0.79 -15.05 -0.26
C PRO A 43 1.60 -14.51 -1.44
N LEU A 44 1.30 -14.93 -2.67
CA LEU A 44 1.94 -14.40 -3.87
C LEU A 44 1.73 -12.89 -4.00
N ALA A 45 0.50 -12.42 -3.85
CA ALA A 45 0.17 -11.00 -3.91
C ALA A 45 0.84 -10.21 -2.77
N ASP A 46 0.80 -10.75 -1.54
CA ASP A 46 1.46 -10.14 -0.37
C ASP A 46 2.97 -9.96 -0.61
N MET A 47 3.64 -11.01 -1.07
CA MET A 47 5.08 -11.02 -1.30
C MET A 47 5.49 -10.16 -2.49
N ALA A 48 4.68 -10.12 -3.55
CA ALA A 48 4.92 -9.28 -4.72
C ALA A 48 4.84 -7.78 -4.35
N ILE A 49 3.79 -7.37 -3.61
CA ILE A 49 3.66 -5.98 -3.13
C ILE A 49 4.79 -5.63 -2.17
N ALA A 50 5.09 -6.49 -1.19
CA ALA A 50 6.18 -6.25 -0.25
C ALA A 50 7.53 -6.07 -0.98
N SER A 51 7.79 -6.89 -2.00
CA SER A 51 9.02 -6.79 -2.81
C SER A 51 9.08 -5.49 -3.60
N LEU A 52 7.98 -5.09 -4.26
CA LEU A 52 7.91 -3.80 -4.96
C LEU A 52 8.18 -2.62 -4.02
N VAL A 53 7.58 -2.63 -2.82
CA VAL A 53 7.78 -1.59 -1.80
C VAL A 53 9.23 -1.55 -1.34
N ILE A 54 9.84 -2.71 -1.07
CA ILE A 54 11.25 -2.80 -0.66
C ILE A 54 12.17 -2.23 -1.74
N GLU A 55 12.01 -2.64 -2.99
CA GLU A 55 12.82 -2.14 -4.10
C GLU A 55 12.61 -0.64 -4.32
N SER A 56 11.38 -0.15 -4.19
CA SER A 56 11.08 1.29 -4.26
C SER A 56 11.76 2.08 -3.15
N ILE A 57 11.75 1.58 -1.91
CA ILE A 57 12.46 2.20 -0.79
C ILE A 57 13.97 2.24 -1.03
N LYS A 58 14.56 1.18 -1.60
CA LYS A 58 15.99 1.15 -1.96
C LYS A 58 16.35 2.27 -2.94
N LEU A 59 15.47 2.63 -3.87
CA LEU A 59 15.70 3.78 -4.76
C LEU A 59 15.80 5.11 -3.98
N PHE A 60 14.93 5.34 -2.99
CA PHE A 60 14.98 6.53 -2.14
C PHE A 60 16.22 6.55 -1.24
N VAL A 61 16.50 5.44 -0.54
CA VAL A 61 17.67 5.31 0.34
C VAL A 61 18.97 5.46 -0.45
N GLY A 62 19.02 4.90 -1.66
CA GLY A 62 20.11 5.02 -2.62
C GLY A 62 20.19 6.37 -3.33
N LYS A 63 19.29 7.32 -3.02
CA LYS A 63 19.21 8.68 -3.59
C LYS A 63 19.10 8.67 -5.13
N LYS A 64 18.49 7.63 -5.69
CA LYS A 64 18.30 7.47 -7.14
C LYS A 64 17.12 8.30 -7.65
N LEU A 65 16.08 8.45 -6.84
CA LEU A 65 14.90 9.24 -7.18
C LEU A 65 15.05 10.70 -6.79
N ALA A 66 15.48 10.97 -5.55
CA ALA A 66 15.67 12.33 -5.03
C ALA A 66 16.81 12.40 -4.00
N PRO A 67 17.48 13.54 -3.84
CA PRO A 67 18.49 13.73 -2.80
C PRO A 67 17.88 13.78 -1.39
N LEU A 68 18.66 13.41 -0.38
CA LEU A 68 18.20 13.24 1.00
C LEU A 68 17.64 14.54 1.63
N ASN A 69 18.16 15.71 1.25
CA ASN A 69 17.65 16.98 1.77
C ASN A 69 16.18 17.18 1.37
N LEU A 70 15.85 16.96 0.09
CA LEU A 70 14.46 17.07 -0.39
C LEU A 70 13.55 16.00 0.23
N GLN A 71 14.04 14.76 0.40
CA GLN A 71 13.27 13.72 1.08
C GLN A 71 12.88 14.10 2.51
N LYS A 72 13.73 14.88 3.21
CA LYS A 72 13.51 15.31 4.60
C LYS A 72 12.62 16.53 4.76
N GLU A 73 12.32 17.25 3.68
CA GLU A 73 11.50 18.46 3.73
C GLU A 73 10.01 18.15 3.92
N TRP A 74 9.58 16.93 3.61
CA TRP A 74 8.18 16.52 3.73
C TRP A 74 7.71 16.38 5.17
N THR A 75 6.69 17.16 5.51
CA THR A 75 6.00 17.11 6.79
C THR A 75 4.83 16.13 6.77
N LYS A 76 4.38 15.68 7.95
CA LYS A 76 3.19 14.82 8.03
C LYS A 76 1.94 15.54 7.50
N GLU A 77 1.86 16.85 7.69
CA GLU A 77 0.73 17.69 7.28
C GLU A 77 0.59 17.73 5.75
N GLN A 78 1.72 17.68 5.03
CA GLN A 78 1.73 17.63 3.57
C GLN A 78 1.43 16.23 3.02
N LEU A 79 1.93 15.18 3.67
CA LEU A 79 1.77 13.80 3.21
C LEU A 79 0.40 13.19 3.58
N PHE A 80 -0.19 13.62 4.70
CA PHE A 80 -1.44 13.05 5.21
C PHE A 80 -2.62 13.20 4.23
N PRO A 81 -2.87 14.34 3.57
CA PRO A 81 -3.94 14.48 2.59
C PRO A 81 -3.82 13.47 1.43
N ILE A 82 -2.59 13.24 0.95
CA ILE A 82 -2.30 12.30 -0.14
C ILE A 82 -2.63 10.87 0.30
N LEU A 83 -2.14 10.46 1.47
CA LEU A 83 -2.45 9.14 2.05
C LEU A 83 -3.95 8.96 2.29
N ASN A 84 -4.62 9.95 2.87
CA ASN A 84 -6.05 9.89 3.19
C ASN A 84 -6.92 9.85 1.94
N ALA A 85 -6.48 10.45 0.83
CA ALA A 85 -7.14 10.30 -0.46
C ALA A 85 -6.95 8.88 -1.03
N ALA A 86 -5.72 8.36 -0.98
CA ALA A 86 -5.38 6.99 -1.40
C ALA A 86 -6.19 5.92 -0.65
N ILE A 87 -6.43 6.10 0.65
CA ILE A 87 -7.29 5.20 1.43
C ILE A 87 -8.73 5.16 0.90
N LYS A 88 -9.23 6.26 0.32
CA LYS A 88 -10.63 6.38 -0.13
C LYS A 88 -10.84 5.93 -1.56
N THR A 89 -9.93 6.27 -2.47
CA THR A 89 -10.10 6.02 -3.91
C THR A 89 -9.01 5.14 -4.52
N GLY A 90 -8.10 4.61 -3.70
CA GLY A 90 -7.14 3.59 -4.11
C GLY A 90 -6.22 4.05 -5.23
N GLU A 91 -6.07 3.18 -6.22
CA GLU A 91 -5.21 3.37 -7.39
C GLU A 91 -5.64 4.55 -8.28
N GLU A 92 -6.92 4.95 -8.22
CA GLU A 92 -7.48 6.05 -9.01
C GLU A 92 -7.33 7.41 -8.33
N THR A 93 -6.70 7.50 -7.15
CA THR A 93 -6.45 8.77 -6.48
C THR A 93 -5.59 9.69 -7.35
N PRO A 94 -6.09 10.88 -7.74
CA PRO A 94 -5.28 11.86 -8.45
C PRO A 94 -4.27 12.52 -7.50
N VAL A 95 -3.07 12.77 -8.01
CA VAL A 95 -1.98 13.47 -7.35
C VAL A 95 -1.55 14.61 -8.26
N ASP A 96 -1.87 15.82 -7.85
CA ASP A 96 -1.60 17.07 -8.58
C ASP A 96 -0.44 17.88 -7.97
N ASN A 97 0.00 17.52 -6.76
CA ASN A 97 1.16 18.13 -6.11
C ASN A 97 2.45 17.80 -6.87
N LEU A 98 2.87 18.73 -7.73
CA LEU A 98 4.07 18.57 -8.57
C LEU A 98 5.37 18.46 -7.77
N GLU A 99 5.46 19.10 -6.60
CA GLU A 99 6.63 18.97 -5.73
C GLU A 99 6.74 17.53 -5.20
N TYR A 100 5.62 16.93 -4.81
CA TYR A 100 5.55 15.53 -4.40
C TYR A 100 5.90 14.60 -5.56
N LEU A 101 5.35 14.83 -6.74
CA LEU A 101 5.63 14.05 -7.94
C LEU A 101 7.10 14.15 -8.38
N SER A 102 7.73 15.30 -8.17
CA SER A 102 9.15 15.49 -8.48
C SER A 102 10.06 14.57 -7.66
N MET A 103 9.62 14.12 -6.47
CA MET A 103 10.31 13.10 -5.67
C MET A 103 10.43 11.76 -6.40
N PHE A 104 9.57 11.52 -7.39
CA PHE A 104 9.55 10.34 -8.24
C PHE A 104 10.04 10.65 -9.67
N GLN A 105 10.63 11.84 -9.90
CA GLN A 105 11.04 12.30 -11.24
C GLN A 105 9.89 12.47 -12.23
N LEU A 106 8.68 12.71 -11.73
CA LEU A 106 7.48 12.95 -12.53
C LEU A 106 7.17 14.45 -12.56
N THR A 107 6.80 14.97 -13.75
CA THR A 107 6.63 16.41 -14.00
C THR A 107 5.20 16.83 -14.30
N GLU A 108 4.27 15.89 -14.32
CA GLU A 108 2.86 16.12 -14.67
C GLU A 108 1.96 15.44 -13.64
N PRO A 109 0.72 15.91 -13.42
CA PRO A 109 -0.25 15.23 -12.56
C PRO A 109 -0.41 13.76 -12.95
N LYS A 110 -0.50 12.89 -11.94
CA LYS A 110 -0.62 11.43 -12.10
C LYS A 110 -1.64 10.85 -11.14
N THR A 111 -2.16 9.67 -11.45
CA THR A 111 -2.86 8.85 -10.47
C THR A 111 -1.87 8.03 -9.64
N MET A 112 -2.32 7.51 -8.49
CA MET A 112 -1.53 6.57 -7.69
C MET A 112 -1.11 5.33 -8.50
N LYS A 113 -2.00 4.83 -9.37
CA LYS A 113 -1.70 3.75 -10.31
C LYS A 113 -0.50 4.08 -11.20
N GLU A 114 -0.48 5.28 -11.79
CA GLU A 114 0.60 5.70 -12.68
C GLU A 114 1.93 5.88 -11.93
N ILE A 115 1.89 6.41 -10.70
CA ILE A 115 3.10 6.54 -9.86
C ILE A 115 3.67 5.14 -9.53
N TRP A 116 2.83 4.19 -9.13
CA TRP A 116 3.27 2.82 -8.86
C TRP A 116 3.72 2.08 -10.11
N ALA A 117 3.07 2.29 -11.26
CA ALA A 117 3.51 1.74 -12.53
C ALA A 117 4.89 2.27 -12.92
N HIS A 118 5.15 3.57 -12.70
CA HIS A 118 6.46 4.17 -12.91
C HIS A 118 7.53 3.52 -12.01
N LEU A 119 7.27 3.41 -10.71
CA LEU A 119 8.18 2.75 -9.76
C LEU A 119 8.43 1.28 -10.13
N TYR A 120 7.38 0.55 -10.52
CA TYR A 120 7.50 -0.82 -10.99
C TYR A 120 8.45 -0.94 -12.18
N GLN A 121 8.30 -0.09 -13.21
CA GLN A 121 9.20 -0.12 -14.37
C GLN A 121 10.66 0.14 -14.01
N LEU A 122 10.93 0.95 -12.98
CA LEU A 122 12.30 1.22 -12.52
C LEU A 122 12.94 0.03 -11.79
N VAL A 123 12.15 -0.89 -11.24
CA VAL A 123 12.65 -1.97 -10.37
C VAL A 123 12.29 -3.38 -10.83
N LYS A 124 11.49 -3.54 -11.88
CA LYS A 124 10.97 -4.85 -12.31
C LYS A 124 12.04 -5.91 -12.54
N GLU A 125 13.21 -5.51 -13.04
CA GLU A 125 14.35 -6.42 -13.28
C GLU A 125 14.92 -7.02 -11.98
N ASN A 126 14.61 -6.45 -10.82
CA ASN A 126 14.98 -6.99 -9.51
C ASN A 126 13.94 -7.97 -8.94
N LEU A 127 12.80 -8.14 -9.62
CA LEU A 127 11.67 -8.97 -9.19
C LEU A 127 11.62 -10.26 -10.01
N SER A 128 11.21 -11.36 -9.37
CA SER A 128 10.97 -12.63 -10.09
C SER A 128 9.79 -12.50 -11.05
N GLU A 129 9.78 -13.33 -12.10
CA GLU A 129 8.69 -13.37 -13.10
C GLU A 129 7.31 -13.53 -12.44
N ASP A 130 7.16 -14.47 -11.49
CA ASP A 130 5.90 -14.66 -10.75
C ASP A 130 5.42 -13.38 -10.02
N TYR A 131 6.34 -12.55 -9.54
CA TYR A 131 5.98 -11.29 -8.87
C TYR A 131 5.65 -10.20 -9.88
N GLN A 132 6.33 -10.18 -11.03
CA GLN A 132 6.00 -9.30 -12.14
C GLN A 132 4.57 -9.57 -12.62
N ASP A 133 4.22 -10.84 -12.88
CA ASP A 133 2.87 -11.23 -13.31
C ASP A 133 1.77 -10.82 -12.31
N ALA A 134 2.03 -11.02 -11.02
CA ALA A 134 1.12 -10.62 -9.95
C ALA A 134 0.95 -9.09 -9.87
N LEU A 135 2.04 -8.33 -9.97
CA LEU A 135 2.02 -6.87 -9.94
C LEU A 135 1.36 -6.28 -11.19
N GLU A 136 1.61 -6.86 -12.36
CA GLU A 136 0.97 -6.44 -13.61
C GLU A 136 -0.53 -6.66 -13.56
N THR A 137 -0.98 -7.78 -12.98
CA THR A 137 -2.40 -8.01 -12.69
C THR A 137 -2.97 -6.91 -11.78
N ILE A 138 -2.28 -6.55 -10.69
CA ILE A 138 -2.73 -5.48 -9.78
C ILE A 138 -2.76 -4.12 -10.48
N LEU A 139 -1.73 -3.78 -11.24
CA LEU A 139 -1.64 -2.50 -11.96
C LEU A 139 -2.71 -2.41 -13.04
N GLU A 140 -3.00 -3.49 -13.76
CA GLU A 140 -4.03 -3.51 -14.80
C GLU A 140 -5.44 -3.49 -14.19
N GLN A 141 -5.73 -4.42 -13.27
CA GLN A 141 -7.07 -4.70 -12.78
C GLN A 141 -7.47 -3.84 -11.56
N GLY A 142 -6.54 -3.12 -10.96
CA GLY A 142 -6.76 -2.27 -9.79
C GLY A 142 -6.48 -2.99 -8.47
N THR A 143 -6.71 -2.32 -7.35
CA THR A 143 -6.51 -2.90 -6.00
C THR A 143 -7.45 -4.07 -5.73
N LEU A 144 -7.16 -4.88 -4.69
CA LEU A 144 -8.05 -5.98 -4.31
C LEU A 144 -9.47 -5.50 -3.99
N SER A 145 -9.63 -4.34 -3.35
CA SER A 145 -10.95 -3.74 -3.10
C SER A 145 -11.67 -3.41 -4.42
N THR A 146 -10.98 -2.81 -5.39
CA THR A 146 -11.53 -2.59 -6.74
C THR A 146 -11.93 -3.90 -7.41
N ARG A 147 -11.09 -4.94 -7.35
CA ARG A 147 -11.40 -6.25 -7.94
C ARG A 147 -12.61 -6.89 -7.26
N ILE A 148 -12.72 -6.83 -5.93
CA ILE A 148 -13.89 -7.32 -5.19
C ILE A 148 -15.17 -6.60 -5.63
N LEU A 149 -15.13 -5.26 -5.74
CA LEU A 149 -16.27 -4.47 -6.19
C LEU A 149 -16.66 -4.79 -7.64
N LYS A 150 -15.68 -5.02 -8.52
CA LYS A 150 -15.91 -5.48 -9.90
C LYS A 150 -16.61 -6.84 -9.92
N GLY A 151 -16.15 -7.80 -9.10
CA GLY A 151 -16.75 -9.14 -9.01
C GLY A 151 -18.20 -9.13 -8.52
N LEU A 152 -18.53 -8.20 -7.61
CA LEU A 152 -19.91 -8.02 -7.12
C LEU A 152 -20.86 -7.45 -8.18
N LYS A 153 -20.35 -6.76 -9.23
CA LYS A 153 -21.15 -6.17 -10.32
C LYS A 153 -22.35 -5.33 -9.85
N GLY A 154 -22.22 -4.66 -8.71
CA GLY A 154 -23.28 -3.86 -8.08
C GLY A 154 -24.40 -4.67 -7.37
N ALA A 155 -24.39 -6.00 -7.45
CA ALA A 155 -25.33 -6.87 -6.78
C ALA A 155 -24.89 -7.15 -5.34
N ILE A 156 -25.02 -6.15 -4.46
CA ILE A 156 -24.60 -6.26 -3.07
C ILE A 156 -25.65 -7.03 -2.26
N SER A 157 -25.39 -8.31 -2.02
CA SER A 157 -26.19 -9.18 -1.14
C SER A 157 -25.27 -10.02 -0.25
N THR A 158 -25.78 -10.51 0.86
CA THR A 158 -25.01 -11.42 1.74
C THR A 158 -24.56 -12.68 1.00
N GLU A 159 -25.38 -13.21 0.09
CA GLU A 159 -25.06 -14.36 -0.76
C GLU A 159 -23.84 -14.05 -1.64
N ASN A 160 -23.90 -12.97 -2.42
CA ASN A 160 -22.86 -12.61 -3.37
C ASN A 160 -21.54 -12.24 -2.65
N ILE A 161 -21.62 -11.61 -1.48
CA ILE A 161 -20.42 -11.35 -0.66
C ILE A 161 -19.79 -12.67 -0.21
N LYS A 162 -20.59 -13.64 0.26
CA LYS A 162 -20.07 -14.95 0.67
C LYS A 162 -19.42 -15.68 -0.51
N ASP A 163 -19.99 -15.60 -1.70
CA ASP A 163 -19.42 -16.23 -2.89
C ASP A 163 -18.05 -15.64 -3.23
N ILE A 164 -17.93 -14.31 -3.23
CA ILE A 164 -16.64 -13.63 -3.46
C ILE A 164 -15.61 -14.05 -2.41
N TYR A 165 -15.98 -14.04 -1.13
CA TYR A 165 -15.04 -14.42 -0.06
C TYR A 165 -14.71 -15.92 -0.06
N THR A 166 -15.60 -16.77 -0.55
CA THR A 166 -15.31 -18.19 -0.79
C THR A 166 -14.28 -18.34 -1.91
N HIS A 167 -14.41 -17.55 -2.99
CA HIS A 167 -13.41 -17.50 -4.05
C HIS A 167 -12.05 -16.99 -3.52
N LEU A 168 -12.03 -15.91 -2.72
CA LEU A 168 -10.80 -15.43 -2.07
C LEU A 168 -10.16 -16.50 -1.17
N SER A 169 -10.96 -17.30 -0.46
CA SER A 169 -10.45 -18.42 0.34
C SER A 169 -9.76 -19.48 -0.53
N ASN A 170 -10.27 -19.73 -1.74
CA ASN A 170 -9.62 -20.64 -2.68
C ASN A 170 -8.34 -20.02 -3.25
N CYS A 171 -8.34 -18.72 -3.57
CA CYS A 171 -7.12 -17.97 -3.96
C CYS A 171 -6.01 -18.09 -2.91
N LEU A 172 -6.36 -17.96 -1.63
CA LEU A 172 -5.45 -18.15 -0.51
C LEU A 172 -4.90 -19.59 -0.46
N ALA A 173 -5.78 -20.59 -0.56
CA ALA A 173 -5.39 -21.99 -0.50
C ALA A 173 -4.51 -22.43 -1.67
N GLU A 174 -4.76 -21.89 -2.86
CA GLU A 174 -4.06 -22.24 -4.11
C GLU A 174 -2.89 -21.31 -4.43
N ASN A 175 -2.68 -20.26 -3.63
CA ASN A 175 -1.69 -19.21 -3.87
C ASN A 175 -1.82 -18.54 -5.25
N LYS A 176 -3.05 -18.15 -5.63
CA LYS A 176 -3.35 -17.52 -6.93
C LYS A 176 -4.01 -16.17 -6.76
N MET A 177 -3.81 -15.30 -7.75
CA MET A 177 -4.45 -13.98 -7.81
C MET A 177 -5.97 -14.13 -7.96
N TYR A 178 -6.72 -13.20 -7.34
CA TYR A 178 -8.17 -13.11 -7.53
C TYR A 178 -8.48 -12.25 -8.75
N LEU A 179 -9.25 -12.81 -9.68
CA LEU A 179 -9.73 -12.15 -10.89
C LEU A 179 -11.28 -12.05 -10.88
N PRO A 180 -11.86 -10.86 -11.10
CA PRO A 180 -13.31 -10.62 -11.05
C PRO A 180 -14.11 -11.06 -12.29
#